data_AF-A0A957VD52-F1
#
_entry.id   AF-A0A957VD52-F1
#
_cell.length_a   1.000
_cell.length_b   1.000
_cell.length_c   1.000
_cell.angle_alpha   90.00
_cell.angle_beta   90.00
_cell.angle_gamma   90.00
#
_symmetry.space_group_name_H-M   'P 1'
#
loop_
_entity.id
_entity.type
_entity.pdbx_description
1 polymer ?
#
loop_
_entity_poly.entity_id
_entity_poly.type
_entity_poly.pdbx_seq_one_letter_code
_entity_poly.pdbx_strand_id
1 'polypeptide(L)'
;MSQPGSDANPLRVAIIGAGPTGFYAADHLFKRQDLVVEVDMYDRLPTPFGLVRGGVAPDHQKIKTVTKVFDRTAKQPNFRFFGNVEIGKDLTVADLRTHYHQIIYTTGAQTDRNLDIPGEDLIGSHAATEFVAWYNGHPDYRDCKFDLSQERVAVIGVGNVAVDVCRILCRTPNELATTDIADYALEALAQSNVKEVYMIGRRGPAQAAFTNPEIKELGEMEDADIVVLPEEAEL
;
A
#
# COMPACT_ATOMS: atom_id res chain seq x y z
N MET A 1 -4.63 32.11 -27.57
CA MET A 1 -4.62 31.84 -26.12
C MET A 1 -3.20 32.07 -25.61
N SER A 2 -3.04 32.64 -24.42
CA SER A 2 -1.72 32.81 -23.78
C SER A 2 -1.06 31.46 -23.51
N GLN A 3 0.26 31.45 -23.41
CA GLN A 3 1.04 30.24 -23.14
C GLN A 3 0.65 29.64 -21.77
N PRO A 4 0.35 28.32 -21.69
CA PRO A 4 0.12 27.66 -20.41
C PRO A 4 1.34 27.77 -19.49
N GLY A 5 1.09 27.98 -18.20
CA GLY A 5 2.13 28.17 -17.19
C GLY A 5 2.40 29.64 -16.83
N SER A 6 1.57 30.58 -17.26
CA SER A 6 1.66 32.00 -16.89
C SER A 6 0.60 32.36 -15.84
N ASP A 7 0.74 33.50 -15.16
CA ASP A 7 -0.29 33.96 -14.20
C ASP A 7 -1.67 34.11 -14.85
N ALA A 8 -1.70 34.58 -16.11
CA ALA A 8 -2.95 34.76 -16.87
C ALA A 8 -3.50 33.45 -17.47
N ASN A 9 -2.69 32.40 -17.55
CA ASN A 9 -3.10 31.07 -17.99
C ASN A 9 -2.26 29.98 -17.29
N PRO A 10 -2.59 29.64 -16.04
CA PRO A 10 -1.85 28.64 -15.28
C PRO A 10 -1.85 27.27 -15.97
N LEU A 11 -0.77 26.52 -15.82
CA LEU A 11 -0.70 25.14 -16.27
C LEU A 11 -1.57 24.27 -15.35
N ARG A 12 -2.80 24.04 -15.77
CA ARG A 12 -3.74 23.12 -15.10
C ARG A 12 -3.39 21.65 -15.36
N VAL A 13 -3.12 20.89 -14.30
CA VAL A 13 -2.75 19.48 -14.34
C VAL A 13 -3.71 18.65 -13.48
N ALA A 14 -4.27 17.60 -14.08
CA ALA A 14 -5.00 16.57 -13.33
C ALA A 14 -4.05 15.41 -12.99
N ILE A 15 -4.04 14.98 -11.73
CA ILE A 15 -3.29 13.81 -11.27
C ILE A 15 -4.30 12.76 -10.79
N ILE A 16 -4.23 11.55 -11.35
CA ILE A 16 -5.17 10.46 -11.07
C ILE A 16 -4.48 9.41 -10.19
N GLY A 17 -4.86 9.37 -8.92
CA GLY A 17 -4.29 8.54 -7.86
C GLY A 17 -3.47 9.37 -6.88
N ALA A 18 -3.87 9.34 -5.60
CA ALA A 18 -3.29 10.11 -4.51
C ALA A 18 -2.24 9.32 -3.70
N GLY A 19 -1.55 8.38 -4.36
CA GLY A 19 -0.39 7.70 -3.78
C GLY A 19 0.89 8.56 -3.79
N PRO A 20 2.03 8.02 -3.32
CA PRO A 20 3.31 8.71 -3.30
C PRO A 20 3.70 9.33 -4.64
N THR A 21 3.56 8.59 -5.74
CA THR A 21 3.91 9.08 -7.08
C THR A 21 3.11 10.33 -7.46
N GLY A 22 1.82 10.39 -7.13
CA GLY A 22 0.97 11.56 -7.38
C GLY A 22 1.43 12.77 -6.59
N PHE A 23 1.72 12.59 -5.30
CA PHE A 23 2.23 13.68 -4.45
C PHE A 23 3.62 14.16 -4.86
N TYR A 24 4.52 13.25 -5.21
CA TYR A 24 5.85 13.64 -5.70
C TYR A 24 5.77 14.36 -7.06
N ALA A 25 4.87 13.95 -7.95
CA ALA A 25 4.63 14.68 -9.19
C ALA A 25 4.12 16.09 -8.93
N ALA A 26 3.13 16.25 -8.03
CA ALA A 26 2.61 17.57 -7.63
C ALA A 26 3.69 18.45 -6.99
N ASP A 27 4.47 17.91 -6.05
CA ASP A 27 5.57 18.62 -5.39
C ASP A 27 6.62 19.11 -6.40
N HIS A 28 6.99 18.25 -7.34
CA HIS A 28 7.94 18.60 -8.38
C HIS A 28 7.39 19.70 -9.32
N LEU A 29 6.11 19.64 -9.67
CA LEU A 29 5.45 20.68 -10.47
C LEU A 29 5.45 22.03 -9.75
N PHE A 30 5.11 22.08 -8.46
CA PHE A 30 5.10 23.33 -7.70
C PHE A 30 6.49 23.93 -7.44
N LYS A 31 7.56 23.14 -7.56
CA LYS A 31 8.94 23.62 -7.47
C LYS A 31 9.43 24.30 -8.76
N ARG A 32 8.68 24.23 -9.85
CA ARG A 32 9.01 24.92 -11.12
C ARG A 32 8.77 26.42 -10.96
N GLN A 33 9.84 27.21 -10.93
CA GLN A 33 9.75 28.67 -10.79
C GLN A 33 9.37 29.37 -12.11
N ASP A 34 9.54 28.68 -13.23
CA ASP A 34 9.24 29.16 -14.57
C ASP A 34 7.76 28.96 -14.97
N LEU A 35 6.96 28.33 -14.11
CA LEU A 35 5.58 27.96 -14.40
C LEU A 35 4.66 28.27 -13.22
N VAL A 36 3.53 28.91 -13.51
CA VAL A 36 2.37 28.94 -12.60
C VAL A 36 1.55 27.68 -12.86
N VAL A 37 1.44 26.81 -11.86
CA VAL A 37 0.77 25.50 -11.99
C VAL A 37 -0.47 25.45 -11.09
N GLU A 38 -1.53 24.81 -11.55
CA GLU A 38 -2.66 24.41 -10.71
C GLU A 38 -2.80 22.89 -10.79
N VAL A 39 -2.89 22.23 -9.63
CA VAL A 39 -2.98 20.77 -9.55
C VAL A 39 -4.29 20.37 -8.91
N ASP A 40 -5.05 19.53 -9.63
CA ASP A 40 -6.19 18.81 -9.07
C ASP A 40 -5.84 17.33 -9.00
N MET A 41 -5.85 16.79 -7.78
CA MET A 41 -5.57 15.38 -7.53
C MET A 41 -6.86 14.62 -7.25
N TYR A 42 -7.10 13.58 -8.03
CA TYR A 42 -8.28 12.72 -7.94
C TYR A 42 -7.90 11.38 -7.33
N ASP A 43 -8.75 10.85 -6.46
CA ASP A 43 -8.65 9.47 -5.99
C ASP A 43 -10.04 8.86 -5.82
N ARG A 44 -10.17 7.57 -6.14
CA ARG A 44 -11.43 6.83 -5.94
C ARG A 44 -11.74 6.66 -4.46
N LEU A 45 -10.74 6.66 -3.59
CA LEU A 45 -10.92 6.56 -2.15
C LEU A 45 -11.15 7.95 -1.54
N PRO A 46 -11.89 8.04 -0.42
CA PRO A 46 -12.05 9.30 0.30
C PRO A 46 -10.76 9.76 1.00
N THR A 47 -9.82 8.84 1.26
CA THR A 47 -8.57 9.12 1.95
C THR A 47 -7.38 9.08 0.99
N PRO A 48 -6.48 10.08 1.01
CA PRO A 48 -5.28 10.09 0.17
C PRO A 48 -4.19 9.15 0.71
N PHE A 49 -3.02 9.22 0.07
CA PHE A 49 -1.74 8.57 0.39
C PHE A 49 -1.54 7.15 -0.13
N GLY A 50 -2.58 6.55 -0.73
CA GLY A 50 -2.50 5.23 -1.38
C GLY A 50 -1.88 4.18 -0.44
N LEU A 51 -0.90 3.42 -0.95
CA LEU A 51 -0.24 2.36 -0.17
C LEU A 51 0.55 2.84 1.05
N VAL A 52 0.85 4.14 1.21
CA VAL A 52 1.41 4.62 2.49
C VAL A 52 0.40 4.46 3.62
N ARG A 53 -0.90 4.57 3.31
CA ARG A 53 -2.00 4.29 4.25
C ARG A 53 -2.45 2.84 4.17
N GLY A 54 -2.75 2.34 2.97
CA GLY A 54 -3.38 1.04 2.76
C GLY A 54 -2.43 -0.14 2.55
N GLY A 55 -1.11 0.07 2.59
CA GLY A 55 -0.11 -0.95 2.25
C GLY A 55 0.98 -1.10 3.31
N VAL A 56 1.66 0.00 3.68
CA VAL A 56 2.72 0.00 4.70
C VAL A 56 2.16 -0.58 6.00
N ALA A 57 2.82 -1.63 6.51
CA ALA A 57 2.39 -2.35 7.69
C ALA A 57 2.17 -1.42 8.91
N PRO A 58 1.21 -1.72 9.79
CA PRO A 58 0.87 -0.85 10.90
C PRO A 58 1.98 -0.71 11.94
N ASP A 59 2.90 -1.68 12.01
CA ASP A 59 4.10 -1.59 12.85
C ASP A 59 5.27 -0.83 12.19
N HIS A 60 5.12 -0.35 10.95
CA HIS A 60 6.10 0.48 10.22
C HIS A 60 5.76 1.98 10.21
N GLN A 61 5.40 2.53 11.37
CA GLN A 61 4.99 3.93 11.51
C GLN A 61 6.02 4.96 11.01
N LYS A 62 7.33 4.64 11.08
CA LYS A 62 8.39 5.53 10.60
C LYS A 62 8.28 5.80 9.09
N ILE A 63 7.94 4.80 8.30
CA ILE A 63 7.78 4.94 6.83
C ILE A 63 6.58 5.84 6.53
N LYS A 64 5.49 5.72 7.31
CA LYS A 64 4.29 6.56 7.16
C LYS A 64 4.54 8.05 7.41
N THR A 65 5.66 8.45 8.01
CA THR A 65 6.00 9.87 8.24
C THR A 65 6.19 10.69 6.96
N VAL A 66 6.38 10.05 5.80
CA VAL A 66 6.43 10.71 4.50
C VAL A 66 5.15 11.49 4.18
N THR A 67 4.01 11.15 4.78
CA THR A 67 2.75 11.90 4.65
C THR A 67 2.89 13.36 5.07
N LYS A 68 3.82 13.71 5.95
CA LYS A 68 4.11 15.12 6.30
C LYS A 68 4.61 15.93 5.10
N VAL A 69 5.30 15.30 4.15
CA VAL A 69 5.69 15.92 2.88
C VAL A 69 4.46 16.10 2.00
N PHE A 70 3.62 15.08 1.90
CA PHE A 70 2.38 15.11 1.11
C PHE A 70 1.42 16.18 1.62
N ASP A 71 1.26 16.32 2.93
CA ASP A 71 0.47 17.38 3.57
C ASP A 71 0.99 18.78 3.24
N ARG A 72 2.32 18.94 3.14
CA ARG A 72 2.92 20.22 2.75
C ARG A 72 2.60 20.55 1.30
N THR A 73 2.67 19.57 0.42
CA THR A 73 2.27 19.70 -0.98
C THR A 73 0.77 20.01 -1.10
N ALA A 74 -0.07 19.34 -0.32
CA ALA A 74 -1.52 19.54 -0.31
C ALA A 74 -1.95 20.92 0.22
N LYS A 75 -1.11 21.57 1.04
CA LYS A 75 -1.35 22.92 1.57
C LYS A 75 -1.00 24.04 0.60
N GLN A 76 -0.47 23.73 -0.57
CA GLN A 76 -0.23 24.74 -1.60
C GLN A 76 -1.57 25.35 -2.05
N PRO A 77 -1.70 26.67 -2.20
CA PRO A 77 -2.98 27.33 -2.48
C PRO A 77 -3.58 26.95 -3.85
N ASN A 78 -2.73 26.47 -4.75
CA ASN A 78 -3.03 26.01 -6.10
C ASN A 78 -3.13 24.47 -6.19
N PHE A 79 -3.30 23.79 -5.05
CA PHE A 79 -3.58 22.36 -4.98
C PHE A 79 -5.02 22.12 -4.51
N ARG A 80 -5.73 21.18 -5.15
CA ARG A 80 -7.02 20.68 -4.67
C ARG A 80 -7.04 19.15 -4.70
N PHE A 81 -7.66 18.55 -3.69
CA PHE A 81 -7.89 17.12 -3.62
C PHE A 81 -9.37 16.81 -3.79
N PHE A 82 -9.67 15.85 -4.66
CA PHE A 82 -10.99 15.32 -4.94
C PHE A 82 -10.98 13.81 -4.69
N GLY A 83 -11.18 13.41 -3.44
CA GLY A 83 -11.39 12.01 -3.06
C GLY A 83 -12.80 11.55 -3.39
N ASN A 84 -13.01 10.23 -3.38
CA ASN A 84 -14.27 9.58 -3.76
C ASN A 84 -14.71 9.94 -5.21
N VAL A 85 -13.74 10.06 -6.12
CA VAL A 85 -13.95 10.30 -7.55
C VAL A 85 -13.14 9.28 -8.35
N GLU A 86 -13.83 8.33 -8.95
CA GLU A 86 -13.25 7.26 -9.76
C GLU A 86 -13.25 7.64 -11.25
N ILE A 87 -12.06 7.91 -11.80
CA ILE A 87 -11.91 8.20 -13.23
C ILE A 87 -12.14 6.93 -14.04
N GLY A 88 -13.04 7.01 -15.01
CA GLY A 88 -13.59 5.88 -15.75
C GLY A 88 -15.02 5.52 -15.35
N LYS A 89 -15.49 6.01 -14.18
CA LYS A 89 -16.84 5.78 -13.67
C LYS A 89 -17.60 7.08 -13.40
N ASP A 90 -17.06 7.94 -12.54
CA ASP A 90 -17.70 9.20 -12.15
C ASP A 90 -17.37 10.33 -13.14
N LEU A 91 -16.14 10.32 -13.67
CA LEU A 91 -15.67 11.22 -14.72
C LEU A 91 -14.92 10.44 -15.78
N THR A 92 -14.98 10.87 -17.03
CA THR A 92 -14.21 10.27 -18.13
C THR A 92 -12.92 11.04 -18.38
N VAL A 93 -11.97 10.38 -19.06
CA VAL A 93 -10.75 11.06 -19.54
C VAL A 93 -11.08 12.17 -20.54
N ALA A 94 -12.19 12.05 -21.27
CA ALA A 94 -12.65 13.09 -22.18
C ALA A 94 -13.06 14.37 -21.41
N ASP A 95 -13.76 14.21 -20.28
CA ASP A 95 -14.11 15.33 -19.40
C ASP A 95 -12.87 16.01 -18.83
N LEU A 96 -11.84 15.24 -18.46
CA LEU A 96 -10.59 15.83 -18.00
C LEU A 96 -9.86 16.59 -19.14
N ARG A 97 -9.85 16.05 -20.36
CA ARG A 97 -9.19 16.69 -21.51
C ARG A 97 -9.79 18.04 -21.89
N THR A 98 -11.05 18.32 -21.55
CA THR A 98 -11.65 19.64 -21.79
C THR A 98 -11.22 20.70 -20.76
N HIS A 99 -10.68 20.29 -19.61
CA HIS A 99 -10.41 21.19 -18.48
C HIS A 99 -8.93 21.28 -18.09
N TYR A 100 -8.11 20.31 -18.48
CA TYR A 100 -6.70 20.23 -18.09
C TYR A 100 -5.78 20.24 -19.31
N HIS A 101 -4.62 20.89 -19.15
CA HIS A 101 -3.56 20.86 -20.15
C HIS A 101 -2.80 19.53 -20.14
N GLN A 102 -2.69 18.91 -18.96
CA GLN A 102 -2.00 17.64 -18.76
C GLN A 102 -2.77 16.74 -17.80
N ILE A 103 -2.68 15.44 -18.04
CA ILE A 103 -3.24 14.39 -17.18
C ILE A 103 -2.12 13.42 -16.85
N ILE A 104 -1.87 13.18 -15.56
CA ILE A 104 -0.84 12.28 -15.06
C ILE A 104 -1.54 11.11 -14.36
N TYR A 105 -1.23 9.88 -14.77
CA TYR A 105 -1.74 8.68 -14.13
C TYR A 105 -0.73 8.18 -13.09
N THR A 106 -1.19 8.07 -11.85
CA THR A 106 -0.43 7.62 -10.68
C THR A 106 -1.24 6.64 -9.85
N THR A 107 -2.00 5.77 -10.53
CA THR A 107 -2.99 4.83 -9.96
C THR A 107 -2.38 3.63 -9.24
N GLY A 108 -1.07 3.41 -9.38
CA GLY A 108 -0.40 2.22 -8.85
C GLY A 108 -0.82 0.94 -9.56
N ALA A 109 -0.57 -0.21 -8.91
CA ALA A 109 -1.01 -1.53 -9.33
C ALA A 109 -2.02 -2.07 -8.31
N GLN A 110 -3.29 -2.18 -8.71
CA GLN A 110 -4.39 -2.62 -7.85
C GLN A 110 -4.67 -4.12 -7.90
N THR A 111 -4.05 -4.83 -8.85
CA THR A 111 -4.30 -6.26 -9.08
C THR A 111 -3.11 -7.09 -8.63
N ASP A 112 -3.41 -8.23 -8.03
CA ASP A 112 -2.42 -9.24 -7.67
C ASP A 112 -1.95 -10.07 -8.86
N ARG A 113 -0.88 -10.84 -8.63
CA ARG A 113 -0.41 -11.86 -9.56
C ARG A 113 -0.88 -13.20 -9.08
N ASN A 114 -1.67 -13.87 -9.90
CA ASN A 114 -2.08 -15.24 -9.67
C ASN A 114 -0.86 -16.18 -9.76
N LEU A 115 -0.92 -17.27 -9.00
CA LEU A 115 -0.04 -18.42 -9.07
C LEU A 115 -0.37 -19.30 -10.28
N ASP A 116 -1.62 -19.24 -10.77
CA ASP A 116 -2.15 -20.02 -11.88
C ASP A 116 -2.02 -21.54 -11.63
N ILE A 117 -2.38 -21.97 -10.42
CA ILE A 117 -2.31 -23.38 -9.98
C ILE A 117 -3.68 -23.94 -9.58
N PRO A 118 -3.89 -25.27 -9.70
CA PRO A 118 -5.11 -25.90 -9.20
C PRO A 118 -5.32 -25.63 -7.70
N GLY A 119 -6.51 -25.15 -7.34
CA GLY A 119 -6.89 -24.88 -5.95
C GLY A 119 -6.61 -23.45 -5.47
N GLU A 120 -6.09 -22.57 -6.31
CA GLU A 120 -5.86 -21.15 -5.97
C GLU A 120 -7.16 -20.40 -5.60
N ASP A 121 -8.32 -20.80 -6.14
CA ASP A 121 -9.60 -20.17 -5.81
C ASP A 121 -10.32 -20.82 -4.61
N LEU A 122 -9.67 -21.76 -3.89
CA LEU A 122 -10.28 -22.40 -2.71
C LEU A 122 -10.40 -21.42 -1.54
N ILE A 123 -11.42 -21.63 -0.70
CA ILE A 123 -11.58 -20.89 0.55
C ILE A 123 -10.30 -21.04 1.40
N GLY A 124 -9.77 -19.90 1.85
CA GLY A 124 -8.50 -19.85 2.59
C GLY A 124 -7.26 -19.58 1.72
N SER A 125 -7.40 -19.57 0.39
CA SER A 125 -6.38 -19.06 -0.51
C SER A 125 -6.66 -17.59 -0.82
N HIS A 126 -5.71 -16.72 -0.48
CA HIS A 126 -5.86 -15.28 -0.58
C HIS A 126 -4.59 -14.65 -1.13
N ALA A 127 -4.74 -13.56 -1.90
CA ALA A 127 -3.57 -12.77 -2.25
C ALA A 127 -3.08 -11.98 -1.03
N ALA A 128 -1.76 -11.84 -0.90
CA ALA A 128 -1.16 -11.12 0.22
C ALA A 128 -1.67 -9.68 0.32
N THR A 129 -1.91 -9.00 -0.80
CA THR A 129 -2.38 -7.61 -0.77
C THR A 129 -3.78 -7.47 -0.19
N GLU A 130 -4.65 -8.49 -0.32
CA GLU A 130 -5.97 -8.49 0.31
C GLU A 130 -5.85 -8.51 1.83
N PHE A 131 -4.98 -9.37 2.36
CA PHE A 131 -4.71 -9.46 3.80
C PHE A 131 -4.08 -8.16 4.32
N VAL A 132 -3.12 -7.60 3.57
CA VAL A 132 -2.51 -6.30 3.88
C VAL A 132 -3.51 -5.17 3.90
N ALA A 133 -4.37 -5.10 2.88
CA ALA A 133 -5.37 -4.06 2.76
C ALA A 133 -6.45 -4.21 3.86
N TRP A 134 -6.83 -5.45 4.19
CA TRP A 134 -7.75 -5.78 5.26
C TRP A 134 -7.22 -5.29 6.62
N TYR A 135 -6.00 -5.63 7.01
CA TYR A 135 -5.49 -5.19 8.31
C TYR A 135 -5.20 -3.67 8.35
N ASN A 136 -4.98 -3.02 7.20
CA ASN A 136 -4.77 -1.57 7.11
C ASN A 136 -6.08 -0.76 6.99
N GLY A 137 -7.25 -1.39 7.06
CA GLY A 137 -8.51 -0.66 7.03
C GLY A 137 -8.92 -0.16 5.63
N HIS A 138 -8.44 -0.79 4.56
CA HIS A 138 -8.83 -0.43 3.21
C HIS A 138 -10.32 -0.73 2.98
N PRO A 139 -11.15 0.23 2.53
CA PRO A 139 -12.60 0.06 2.43
C PRO A 139 -13.05 -1.17 1.63
N ASP A 140 -12.42 -1.42 0.48
CA ASP A 140 -12.79 -2.56 -0.38
C ASP A 140 -12.52 -3.94 0.23
N TYR A 141 -11.61 -4.01 1.21
CA TYR A 141 -11.19 -5.27 1.83
C TYR A 141 -11.65 -5.40 3.27
N ARG A 142 -12.40 -4.42 3.79
CA ARG A 142 -12.90 -4.41 5.17
C ARG A 142 -13.68 -5.68 5.52
N ASP A 143 -14.51 -6.13 4.58
CA ASP A 143 -15.42 -7.26 4.79
C ASP A 143 -14.78 -8.61 4.40
N CYS A 144 -13.49 -8.62 4.01
CA CYS A 144 -12.74 -9.85 3.82
C CYS A 144 -12.69 -10.66 5.11
N LYS A 145 -12.81 -11.98 4.98
CA LYS A 145 -12.75 -12.92 6.10
C LYS A 145 -11.59 -13.86 5.87
N PHE A 146 -10.72 -13.94 6.88
CA PHE A 146 -9.61 -14.87 6.92
C PHE A 146 -9.90 -15.91 8.00
N ASP A 147 -9.82 -17.20 7.65
CA ASP A 147 -9.95 -18.28 8.63
C ASP A 147 -8.67 -18.41 9.45
N LEU A 148 -8.59 -17.64 10.53
CA LEU A 148 -7.49 -17.69 11.49
C LEU A 148 -7.65 -18.79 12.55
N SER A 149 -8.64 -19.69 12.40
CA SER A 149 -8.81 -20.83 13.32
C SER A 149 -7.84 -21.97 13.04
N GLN A 150 -7.14 -21.93 11.90
CA GLN A 150 -6.12 -22.88 11.50
C GLN A 150 -4.80 -22.64 12.23
N GLU A 151 -4.04 -23.71 12.48
CA GLU A 151 -2.73 -23.61 13.15
C GLU A 151 -1.58 -23.23 12.21
N ARG A 152 -1.75 -23.42 10.89
CA ARG A 152 -0.68 -23.28 9.90
C ARG A 152 -1.09 -22.40 8.74
N VAL A 153 -0.22 -21.45 8.38
CA VAL A 153 -0.39 -20.58 7.20
C VAL A 153 0.83 -20.70 6.29
N ALA A 154 0.60 -20.80 4.98
CA ALA A 154 1.65 -20.74 3.98
C ALA A 154 1.59 -19.38 3.25
N VAL A 155 2.71 -18.67 3.23
CA VAL A 155 2.89 -17.41 2.52
C VAL A 155 3.82 -17.66 1.33
N ILE A 156 3.30 -17.51 0.11
CA ILE A 156 4.06 -17.76 -1.11
C ILE A 156 4.79 -16.48 -1.54
N GLY A 157 6.12 -16.50 -1.48
CA GLY A 157 6.99 -15.38 -1.80
C GLY A 157 8.00 -15.06 -0.71
N VAL A 158 9.12 -14.46 -1.11
CA VAL A 158 10.24 -14.07 -0.22
C VAL A 158 10.61 -12.60 -0.46
N GLY A 159 9.60 -11.72 -0.45
CA GLY A 159 9.74 -10.27 -0.55
C GLY A 159 9.23 -9.57 0.71
N ASN A 160 9.41 -8.25 0.82
CA ASN A 160 8.99 -7.49 2.00
C ASN A 160 7.51 -7.66 2.35
N VAL A 161 6.61 -7.73 1.37
CA VAL A 161 5.18 -7.97 1.63
C VAL A 161 4.94 -9.33 2.28
N ALA A 162 5.68 -10.37 1.87
CA ALA A 162 5.58 -11.69 2.51
C ALA A 162 6.07 -11.63 3.96
N VAL A 163 7.16 -10.90 4.21
CA VAL A 163 7.68 -10.64 5.56
C VAL A 163 6.65 -9.89 6.41
N ASP A 164 5.96 -8.88 5.86
CA ASP A 164 4.92 -8.14 6.57
C ASP A 164 3.73 -9.03 6.94
N VAL A 165 3.26 -9.87 6.02
CA VAL A 165 2.19 -10.85 6.31
C VAL A 165 2.62 -11.79 7.44
N CYS A 166 3.84 -12.35 7.38
CA CYS A 166 4.37 -13.21 8.44
C CYS A 166 4.44 -12.47 9.78
N ARG A 167 4.95 -11.23 9.81
CA ARG A 167 5.06 -10.43 11.03
C ARG A 167 3.69 -10.17 11.66
N ILE A 168 2.70 -9.76 10.86
CA ILE A 168 1.35 -9.47 11.37
C ILE A 168 0.67 -10.74 11.91
N LEU A 169 0.87 -11.90 11.28
CA LEU A 169 0.34 -13.17 11.77
C LEU A 169 1.03 -13.66 13.06
N CYS A 170 2.30 -13.33 13.25
CA CYS A 170 3.13 -13.82 14.37
C CYS A 170 3.25 -12.85 15.55
N ARG A 171 2.94 -11.57 15.39
CA ARG A 171 2.98 -10.59 16.48
C ARG A 171 1.87 -10.81 17.49
N THR A 172 2.16 -10.48 18.75
CA THR A 172 1.15 -10.57 19.80
C THR A 172 0.08 -9.48 19.65
N PRO A 173 -1.15 -9.69 20.15
CA PRO A 173 -2.18 -8.65 20.14
C PRO A 173 -1.75 -7.38 20.88
N ASN A 174 -0.91 -7.49 21.92
CA ASN A 174 -0.42 -6.33 22.67
C ASN A 174 0.53 -5.47 21.84
N GLU A 175 1.43 -6.09 21.06
CA GLU A 175 2.31 -5.36 20.13
C GLU A 175 1.46 -4.61 19.09
N LEU A 176 0.49 -5.30 18.49
CA LEU A 176 -0.36 -4.75 17.44
C LEU A 176 -1.32 -3.67 17.97
N ALA A 177 -1.82 -3.78 19.20
CA ALA A 177 -2.72 -2.79 19.81
C ALA A 177 -2.11 -1.40 19.98
N THR A 178 -0.78 -1.27 19.86
CA THR A 178 -0.08 0.03 19.91
C THR A 178 0.08 0.70 18.54
N THR A 179 -0.40 0.04 17.48
CA THR A 179 -0.25 0.45 16.08
C THR A 179 -1.54 1.09 15.51
N ASP A 180 -1.55 1.42 14.22
CA ASP A 180 -2.74 1.90 13.50
C ASP A 180 -3.47 0.78 12.73
N ILE A 181 -3.27 -0.49 13.12
CA ILE A 181 -4.02 -1.63 12.58
C ILE A 181 -5.53 -1.42 12.76
N ALA A 182 -6.33 -1.92 11.82
CA ALA A 182 -7.79 -1.84 11.92
C ALA A 182 -8.32 -2.65 13.12
N ASP A 183 -9.22 -2.06 13.91
CA ASP A 183 -9.76 -2.69 15.12
C ASP A 183 -10.34 -4.09 14.85
N TYR A 184 -11.11 -4.26 13.77
CA TYR A 184 -11.69 -5.56 13.42
C TYR A 184 -10.63 -6.61 13.07
N ALA A 185 -9.48 -6.18 12.54
CA ALA A 185 -8.39 -7.07 12.20
C ALA A 185 -7.63 -7.48 13.46
N LEU A 186 -7.42 -6.53 14.38
CA LEU A 186 -6.86 -6.81 15.70
C LEU A 186 -7.74 -7.78 16.51
N GLU A 187 -9.06 -7.58 16.51
CA GLU A 187 -10.01 -8.49 17.17
C GLU A 187 -9.94 -9.91 16.60
N ALA A 188 -9.83 -10.04 15.27
CA ALA A 188 -9.68 -11.34 14.61
C ALA A 188 -8.32 -12.00 14.93
N LEU A 189 -7.22 -11.23 14.88
CA LEU A 189 -5.87 -11.71 15.20
C LEU A 189 -5.74 -12.12 16.67
N ALA A 190 -6.43 -11.43 17.59
CA ALA A 190 -6.47 -11.81 19.01
C ALA A 190 -7.15 -13.17 19.26
N GLN A 191 -7.96 -13.65 18.33
CA GLN A 191 -8.61 -14.97 18.37
C GLN A 191 -7.90 -16.01 17.47
N SER A 192 -6.77 -15.65 16.88
CA SER A 192 -6.02 -16.52 15.97
C SER A 192 -5.46 -17.75 16.68
N ASN A 193 -5.62 -18.91 16.04
CA ASN A 193 -4.98 -20.17 16.43
C ASN A 193 -3.68 -20.42 15.68
N VAL A 194 -3.26 -19.54 14.77
CA VAL A 194 -2.04 -19.70 13.97
C VAL A 194 -0.84 -19.85 14.92
N LYS A 195 -0.06 -20.92 14.71
CA LYS A 195 1.17 -21.25 15.44
C LYS A 195 2.39 -21.32 14.53
N GLU A 196 2.20 -21.68 13.25
CA GLU A 196 3.28 -21.84 12.30
C GLU A 196 2.96 -21.06 11.01
N VAL A 197 3.88 -20.18 10.61
CA VAL A 197 3.80 -19.45 9.33
C VAL A 197 4.99 -19.83 8.47
N TYR A 198 4.73 -20.45 7.32
CA TYR A 198 5.76 -20.88 6.37
C TYR A 198 5.90 -19.82 5.27
N MET A 199 7.06 -19.16 5.20
CA MET A 199 7.40 -18.28 4.08
C MET A 199 8.14 -19.08 3.01
N ILE A 200 7.50 -19.28 1.85
CA ILE A 200 7.95 -20.23 0.83
C ILE A 200 8.50 -19.49 -0.39
N GLY A 201 9.79 -19.66 -0.65
CA GLY A 201 10.46 -19.16 -1.84
C GLY A 201 10.56 -20.23 -2.93
N ARG A 202 10.38 -19.84 -4.20
CA ARG A 202 10.64 -20.73 -5.36
C ARG A 202 12.13 -20.83 -5.75
N ARG A 203 13.01 -20.07 -5.10
CA ARG A 203 14.46 -19.98 -5.32
C ARG A 203 15.15 -19.84 -3.97
N GLY A 204 16.45 -20.04 -3.94
CA GLY A 204 17.28 -19.97 -2.73
C GLY A 204 17.48 -18.57 -2.16
N PRO A 205 18.17 -18.46 -1.01
CA PRO A 205 18.33 -17.22 -0.25
C PRO A 205 19.03 -16.11 -1.03
N ALA A 206 19.95 -16.46 -1.94
CA ALA A 206 20.64 -15.49 -2.80
C ALA A 206 19.70 -14.72 -3.75
N GLN A 207 18.48 -15.22 -3.99
CA GLN A 207 17.48 -14.59 -4.86
C GLN A 207 16.26 -14.04 -4.11
N ALA A 208 16.32 -13.99 -2.77
CA ALA A 208 15.31 -13.36 -1.96
C ALA A 208 15.19 -11.85 -2.30
N ALA A 209 13.96 -11.34 -2.25
CA ALA A 209 13.64 -9.96 -2.59
C ALA A 209 13.30 -9.12 -1.35
N PHE A 210 13.31 -9.71 -0.15
CA PHE A 210 13.25 -8.94 1.08
C PHE A 210 14.54 -8.18 1.29
N THR A 211 14.47 -7.08 2.04
CA THR A 211 15.63 -6.28 2.43
C THR A 211 16.07 -6.58 3.86
N ASN A 212 17.33 -6.26 4.17
CA ASN A 212 17.95 -6.63 5.45
C ASN A 212 17.22 -6.07 6.68
N PRO A 213 16.71 -4.82 6.69
CA PRO A 213 15.93 -4.33 7.83
C PRO A 213 14.69 -5.17 8.11
N GLU A 214 13.93 -5.52 7.07
CA GLU A 214 12.64 -6.19 7.15
C GLU A 214 12.79 -7.63 7.65
N ILE A 215 13.77 -8.39 7.11
CA ILE A 215 14.02 -9.75 7.59
C ILE A 215 14.55 -9.77 9.03
N LYS A 216 15.31 -8.75 9.43
CA LYS A 216 15.84 -8.65 10.80
C LYS A 216 14.70 -8.50 11.83
N GLU A 217 13.65 -7.76 11.48
CA GLU A 217 12.50 -7.54 12.37
C GLU A 217 11.72 -8.81 12.71
N LEU A 218 11.78 -9.85 11.87
CA LEU A 218 11.23 -11.17 12.24
C LEU A 218 11.92 -11.74 13.50
N GLY A 219 13.18 -11.38 13.74
CA GLY A 219 13.95 -11.86 14.89
C GLY A 219 13.74 -11.04 16.16
N GLU A 220 12.87 -10.03 16.09
CA GLU A 220 12.58 -9.09 17.18
C GLU A 220 11.14 -9.29 17.73
N MET A 221 10.45 -10.36 17.33
CA MET A 221 9.09 -10.70 17.78
C MET A 221 9.09 -11.26 19.21
N GLU A 222 8.07 -10.92 20.01
CA GLU A 222 8.03 -11.29 21.44
C GLU A 222 7.74 -12.78 21.68
N ASP A 223 6.89 -13.40 20.86
CA ASP A 223 6.36 -14.76 21.08
C ASP A 223 6.48 -15.65 19.82
N ALA A 224 7.49 -15.41 18.99
CA ALA A 224 7.72 -16.19 17.77
C ALA A 224 9.22 -16.36 17.47
N ASP A 225 9.61 -17.60 17.17
CA ASP A 225 10.97 -17.95 16.75
C ASP A 225 11.06 -18.07 15.23
N ILE A 226 12.18 -17.64 14.65
CA ILE A 226 12.49 -17.93 13.24
C ILE A 226 13.19 -19.28 13.16
N VAL A 227 12.64 -20.17 12.33
CA VAL A 227 13.29 -21.43 11.95
C VAL A 227 13.68 -21.37 10.49
N VAL A 228 14.99 -21.48 10.22
CA VAL A 228 15.54 -21.70 8.88
C VAL A 228 16.34 -22.99 8.92
N LEU A 229 16.03 -23.93 8.01
CA LEU A 229 16.78 -25.16 7.90
C LEU A 229 18.21 -24.85 7.44
N PRO A 230 19.27 -25.44 8.04
CA PRO A 230 20.65 -25.16 7.67
C PRO A 230 20.92 -25.30 6.16
N GLU A 231 20.35 -26.33 5.53
CA GLU A 231 20.45 -26.60 4.10
C GLU A 231 19.76 -25.54 3.21
N GLU A 232 18.76 -24.84 3.73
CA GLU A 232 18.05 -23.75 3.03
C GLU A 232 18.74 -22.39 3.22
N ALA A 233 19.69 -22.29 4.16
CA ALA A 233 20.48 -21.09 4.42
C ALA A 233 21.78 -21.02 3.60
N GLU A 234 22.14 -22.09 2.89
CA GLU A 234 23.32 -22.14 2.03
C GLU A 234 23.14 -21.27 0.77
N LEU A 235 24.19 -20.54 0.37
CA LEU A 235 24.22 -19.62 -0.77
C LEU A 235 24.82 -20.24 -2.03
#